data_AF-A0A5B8YHI9-F1
#
_entry.id   AF-A0A5B8YHI9-F1
#
_cell.length_a   1.000
_cell.length_b   1.000
_cell.length_c   1.000
_cell.angle_alpha   90.00
_cell.angle_beta   90.00
_cell.angle_gamma   90.00
#
_symmetry.space_group_name_H-M   'P 1'
#
loop_
_entity.id
_entity.type
_entity.pdbx_description
1 polymer ?
#
loop_
_entity_poly.entity_id
_entity_poly.type
_entity_poly.pdbx_seq_one_letter_code
_entity_poly.pdbx_strand_id
1 'polypeptide(L)'
;MGKFLLYLVIVLCTVVSYGAQDSLPGPGPEVKFDTSSSLAPLNFDEEKIAQYKSDKAFNYLTEIGTDSWWTKFKRWLELKYAQLINWLFGDYEANSWLAFFLMLLPYLIIGTVIGLIIWLFIRLNPGPSLLGKTETAAVYFTEDEKLVQSADLSSLIEAAIAAGDYRLAIRYYYLKLLKLLHHKKLIHYEFQKTDTEYLAELKDDTLRSPLKRIMRIYDFIWYGNFPVSEKEFAMAQDYFRSIETSLNRAADEK
;
A
#
# COMPACT_ATOMS: atom_id res chain seq x y z
N MET A 1 -16.04 -46.53 21.31
CA MET A 1 -17.21 -46.11 22.12
C MET A 1 -17.09 -44.73 22.75
N GLY A 2 -15.90 -44.22 23.10
CA GLY A 2 -15.76 -42.93 23.81
C GLY A 2 -16.19 -41.66 23.05
N LYS A 3 -16.03 -41.62 21.72
CA LYS A 3 -16.40 -40.43 20.92
C LYS A 3 -17.91 -40.25 20.78
N PHE A 4 -18.68 -41.34 20.75
CA PHE A 4 -20.14 -41.30 20.62
C PHE A 4 -20.82 -40.81 21.92
N LEU A 5 -20.27 -41.18 23.08
CA LEU A 5 -20.73 -40.70 24.38
C LEU A 5 -20.52 -39.18 24.53
N LEU A 6 -19.42 -38.64 23.97
CA LEU A 6 -19.10 -37.22 24.03
C LEU A 6 -20.06 -36.35 23.20
N TYR A 7 -20.47 -36.83 22.02
CA TYR A 7 -21.49 -36.13 21.22
C TYR A 7 -22.88 -36.20 21.86
N LEU A 8 -23.23 -37.30 22.53
CA LEU A 8 -24.51 -37.45 23.22
C LEU A 8 -24.65 -36.52 24.43
N VAL A 9 -23.56 -36.26 25.15
CA VAL A 9 -23.52 -35.29 26.26
C VAL A 9 -23.64 -33.84 25.77
N ILE A 10 -23.06 -33.51 24.62
CA ILE A 10 -23.12 -32.15 24.05
C ILE A 10 -24.52 -31.82 23.54
N VAL A 11 -25.23 -32.80 22.96
CA VAL A 11 -26.63 -32.61 22.51
C VAL A 11 -27.58 -32.43 23.69
N LEU A 12 -27.36 -33.13 24.81
CA LEU A 12 -28.22 -33.02 26.01
C LEU A 12 -28.14 -31.64 26.70
N CYS A 13 -27.02 -30.91 26.57
CA CYS A 13 -26.86 -29.59 27.20
C CYS A 13 -27.56 -28.43 26.45
N THR A 14 -28.08 -28.66 25.23
CA THR A 14 -28.66 -27.57 24.41
C THR A 14 -30.18 -27.38 24.59
N VAL A 15 -30.83 -28.20 25.42
CA VAL A 15 -32.30 -28.20 25.54
C VAL A 15 -32.84 -27.50 26.80
N VAL A 16 -31.99 -26.83 27.58
CA VAL A 16 -32.46 -26.05 28.74
C VAL A 16 -32.84 -24.64 28.26
N SER A 17 -34.09 -24.49 27.81
CA SER A 17 -34.72 -23.18 27.64
C SER A 17 -35.00 -22.57 29.01
N TYR A 18 -34.19 -21.59 29.42
CA TYR A 18 -34.57 -20.67 30.49
C TYR A 18 -35.59 -19.68 29.92
N GLY A 19 -36.88 -19.94 30.16
CA GLY A 19 -37.92 -18.93 30.01
C GLY A 19 -37.84 -17.97 31.19
N ALA A 20 -37.55 -16.69 30.94
CA ALA A 20 -37.69 -15.66 31.96
C ALA A 20 -39.19 -15.46 32.26
N GLN A 21 -39.60 -15.71 33.50
CA GLN A 21 -40.95 -15.48 33.98
C GLN A 21 -41.05 -14.03 34.46
N ASP A 22 -41.92 -13.24 33.82
CA ASP A 22 -42.12 -11.83 34.12
C ASP A 22 -42.75 -11.67 35.51
N SER A 23 -42.11 -10.91 36.40
CA SER A 23 -42.46 -10.82 37.82
C SER A 23 -43.32 -9.59 38.11
N LEU A 24 -44.58 -9.60 37.68
CA LEU A 24 -45.57 -8.62 38.14
C LEU A 24 -46.61 -9.28 39.05
N PRO A 25 -46.51 -9.13 40.38
CA PRO A 25 -47.52 -9.61 41.31
C PRO A 25 -48.60 -8.54 41.54
N GLY A 26 -49.83 -8.82 41.07
CA GLY A 26 -51.07 -8.24 41.61
C GLY A 26 -51.57 -6.90 41.03
N PRO A 27 -52.85 -6.56 41.28
CA PRO A 27 -53.42 -5.27 40.90
C PRO A 27 -52.74 -4.15 41.71
N GLY A 28 -52.24 -3.13 41.01
CA GLY A 28 -51.50 -2.02 41.61
C GLY A 28 -52.35 -1.15 42.56
N PRO A 29 -51.71 -0.35 43.43
CA PRO A 29 -52.40 0.51 44.38
C PRO A 29 -53.31 1.53 43.68
N GLU A 30 -54.54 1.72 44.19
CA GLU A 30 -55.50 2.70 43.68
C GLU A 30 -55.00 4.14 43.85
N VAL A 31 -55.11 4.92 42.78
CA VAL A 31 -54.68 6.32 42.72
C VAL A 31 -55.68 7.21 43.48
N LYS A 32 -55.21 7.88 44.54
CA LYS A 32 -55.98 8.92 45.24
C LYS A 32 -55.68 10.29 44.63
N PHE A 33 -56.72 11.05 44.29
CA PHE A 33 -56.60 12.41 43.75
C PHE A 33 -56.70 13.45 44.86
N ASP A 34 -55.82 14.45 44.84
CA ASP A 34 -55.87 15.59 45.75
C ASP A 34 -57.05 16.53 45.42
N THR A 35 -57.81 16.96 46.43
CA THR A 35 -59.03 17.79 46.31
C THR A 35 -58.81 19.27 46.63
N SER A 36 -57.57 19.77 46.61
CA SER A 36 -57.23 21.15 46.94
C SER A 36 -57.70 22.13 45.86
N SER A 37 -58.76 22.90 46.17
CA SER A 37 -59.47 23.78 45.23
C SER A 37 -59.01 25.25 45.22
N SER A 38 -57.95 25.61 45.94
CA SER A 38 -57.39 26.97 45.94
C SER A 38 -55.88 26.95 45.73
N LEU A 39 -55.47 26.79 44.48
CA LEU A 39 -54.07 26.89 44.07
C LEU A 39 -53.82 28.29 43.51
N ALA A 40 -53.00 29.09 44.21
CA ALA A 40 -52.44 30.30 43.63
C ALA A 40 -51.29 29.91 42.68
N PRO A 41 -51.18 30.52 41.49
CA PRO A 41 -50.07 30.24 40.59
C PRO A 41 -48.76 30.63 41.28
N LEU A 42 -47.84 29.68 41.38
CA LEU A 42 -46.51 29.93 41.91
C LEU A 42 -45.76 30.84 40.91
N ASN A 43 -45.22 31.96 41.38
CA ASN A 43 -44.36 32.79 40.55
C ASN A 43 -42.99 32.13 40.45
N PHE A 44 -42.59 31.79 39.23
CA PHE A 44 -41.29 31.21 38.98
C PHE A 44 -40.27 32.30 38.67
N ASP A 45 -39.11 32.20 39.29
CA ASP A 45 -37.97 33.04 39.01
C ASP A 45 -37.34 32.63 37.67
N GLU A 46 -37.49 33.48 36.65
CA GLU A 46 -37.03 33.21 35.29
C GLU A 46 -35.51 33.02 35.23
N GLU A 47 -34.73 33.69 36.09
CA GLU A 47 -33.28 33.57 36.11
C GLU A 47 -32.85 32.18 36.61
N LYS A 48 -33.52 31.66 37.65
CA LYS A 48 -33.26 30.30 38.14
C LYS A 48 -33.66 29.24 37.12
N ILE A 49 -34.78 29.42 36.41
CA ILE A 49 -35.17 28.50 35.34
C ILE A 49 -34.11 28.50 34.23
N ALA A 50 -33.61 29.67 33.83
CA ALA A 50 -32.55 29.77 32.83
C ALA A 50 -31.26 29.06 33.30
N GLN A 51 -30.91 29.21 34.58
CA GLN A 51 -29.76 28.53 35.17
C GLN A 51 -29.92 27.00 35.12
N TYR A 52 -31.07 26.46 35.54
CA TYR A 52 -31.31 25.01 35.51
C TYR A 52 -31.36 24.43 34.09
N LYS A 53 -31.85 25.19 33.10
CA LYS A 53 -31.81 24.78 31.68
C LYS A 53 -30.38 24.66 31.13
N SER A 54 -29.45 25.44 31.67
CA SER A 54 -28.04 25.42 31.25
C SER A 54 -27.19 24.37 31.98
N ASP A 55 -27.72 23.79 33.06
CA ASP A 55 -27.00 22.83 33.89
C ASP A 55 -27.03 21.43 33.25
N LYS A 56 -25.84 20.87 33.04
CA LYS A 56 -25.66 19.53 32.45
C LYS A 56 -26.26 18.42 33.30
N ALA A 57 -26.38 18.62 34.61
CA ALA A 57 -27.00 17.66 35.52
C ALA A 57 -28.50 17.46 35.23
N PHE A 58 -29.15 18.43 34.56
CA PHE A 58 -30.58 18.40 34.23
C PHE A 58 -30.85 18.11 32.74
N ASN A 59 -29.85 17.64 31.99
CA ASN A 59 -30.04 17.18 30.62
C ASN A 59 -30.46 15.70 30.59
N TYR A 60 -31.75 15.46 30.84
CA TYR A 60 -32.34 14.11 30.84
C TYR A 60 -32.63 13.58 29.43
N LEU A 61 -32.42 14.38 28.40
CA LEU A 61 -32.47 13.92 27.02
C LEU A 61 -31.12 13.26 26.74
N THR A 62 -31.08 11.93 26.83
CA THR A 62 -29.99 11.16 26.23
C THR A 62 -29.92 11.62 24.78
N GLU A 63 -28.81 12.23 24.37
CA GLU A 63 -28.52 12.41 22.96
C GLU A 63 -28.50 10.99 22.37
N ILE A 64 -29.61 10.57 21.77
CA ILE A 64 -29.65 9.43 20.88
C ILE A 64 -28.66 9.83 19.81
N GLY A 65 -27.41 9.37 19.94
CA GLY A 65 -26.32 9.72 19.03
C GLY A 65 -26.87 9.55 17.64
N THR A 66 -26.97 10.66 16.90
CA THR A 66 -27.61 10.65 15.59
C THR A 66 -26.94 9.54 14.79
N ASP A 67 -27.70 8.49 14.44
CA ASP A 67 -27.18 7.34 13.70
C ASP A 67 -26.40 7.90 12.51
N SER A 68 -25.06 7.81 12.56
CA SER A 68 -24.20 8.33 11.51
C SER A 68 -24.65 7.71 10.20
N TRP A 69 -24.60 8.46 9.10
CA TRP A 69 -24.90 7.93 7.76
C TRP A 69 -24.16 6.62 7.50
N TRP A 70 -22.94 6.49 8.04
CA TRP A 70 -22.15 5.27 8.00
C TRP A 70 -22.76 4.08 8.77
N THR A 71 -23.32 4.33 9.95
CA THR A 71 -24.01 3.32 10.75
C THR A 71 -25.28 2.84 10.04
N LYS A 72 -26.04 3.77 9.45
CA LYS A 72 -27.23 3.43 8.64
C LYS A 72 -26.86 2.62 7.40
N PHE A 73 -25.77 2.99 6.73
CA PHE A 73 -25.25 2.25 5.57
C PHE A 73 -24.81 0.83 5.94
N LYS A 74 -24.01 0.66 7.00
CA LYS A 74 -23.59 -0.67 7.47
C LYS A 74 -24.78 -1.55 7.82
N ARG A 75 -25.75 -1.01 8.57
CA ARG A 75 -26.97 -1.72 8.92
C ARG A 75 -27.76 -2.14 7.67
N TRP A 76 -27.90 -1.25 6.69
CA TRP A 76 -28.53 -1.60 5.40
C TRP A 76 -27.79 -2.72 4.68
N LEU A 77 -26.45 -2.66 4.64
CA LEU A 77 -25.60 -3.67 3.99
C LEU A 77 -25.71 -5.02 4.69
N GLU A 78 -25.70 -5.05 6.02
CA GLU A 78 -25.87 -6.26 6.82
C GLU A 78 -27.23 -6.91 6.57
N LEU A 79 -28.30 -6.10 6.51
CA LEU A 79 -29.63 -6.60 6.16
C LEU A 79 -29.68 -7.17 4.73
N LYS A 80 -29.02 -6.53 3.77
CA LYS A 80 -28.95 -7.03 2.38
C LYS A 80 -28.11 -8.29 2.26
N TYR A 81 -27.00 -8.36 2.98
CA TYR A 81 -26.18 -9.56 3.06
C TYR A 81 -26.97 -10.71 3.69
N ALA A 82 -27.61 -10.49 4.83
CA ALA A 82 -28.45 -11.49 5.48
C ALA A 82 -29.60 -11.94 4.59
N GLN A 83 -30.25 -11.02 3.88
CA GLN A 83 -31.30 -11.34 2.91
C GLN A 83 -30.76 -12.20 1.75
N LEU A 84 -29.57 -11.89 1.24
CA LEU A 84 -28.93 -12.66 0.17
C LEU A 84 -28.56 -14.07 0.66
N ILE A 85 -27.96 -14.19 1.84
CA ILE A 85 -27.59 -15.48 2.44
C ILE A 85 -28.84 -16.30 2.73
N ASN A 86 -29.88 -15.70 3.32
CA ASN A 86 -31.13 -16.41 3.57
C ASN A 86 -31.87 -16.78 2.29
N TRP A 87 -31.76 -15.98 1.22
CA TRP A 87 -32.29 -16.37 -0.09
C TRP A 87 -31.50 -17.51 -0.73
N LEU A 88 -30.18 -17.55 -0.55
CA LEU A 88 -29.32 -18.60 -1.11
C LEU A 88 -29.39 -19.92 -0.33
N PHE A 89 -29.60 -19.85 0.98
CA PHE A 89 -29.43 -20.98 1.91
C PHE A 89 -30.61 -21.19 2.90
N GLY A 90 -31.61 -20.32 2.90
CA GLY A 90 -32.75 -20.38 3.82
C GLY A 90 -33.84 -21.37 3.38
N ASP A 91 -34.44 -22.03 4.36
CA ASP A 91 -35.59 -22.94 4.29
C ASP A 91 -35.63 -23.87 3.08
N TYR A 92 -34.53 -24.61 2.86
CA TYR A 92 -34.50 -25.65 1.86
C TYR A 92 -34.67 -27.03 2.50
N GLU A 93 -35.90 -27.56 2.47
CA GLU A 93 -36.18 -28.99 2.66
C GLU A 93 -35.74 -29.79 1.42
N ALA A 94 -34.43 -29.75 1.11
CA ALA A 94 -33.86 -30.38 -0.07
C ALA A 94 -33.47 -31.83 0.22
N ASN A 95 -33.82 -32.73 -0.71
CA ASN A 95 -33.19 -34.04 -0.86
C ASN A 95 -31.67 -33.94 -0.69
N SER A 96 -31.07 -34.89 0.05
CA SER A 96 -29.70 -34.82 0.59
C SER A 96 -28.60 -34.39 -0.38
N TRP A 97 -28.77 -34.57 -1.69
CA TRP A 97 -27.79 -34.19 -2.72
C TRP A 97 -27.72 -32.67 -2.98
N LEU A 98 -28.86 -31.95 -2.97
CA LEU A 98 -28.88 -30.49 -3.13
C LEU A 98 -28.33 -29.78 -1.90
N ALA A 99 -28.68 -30.27 -0.70
CA ALA A 99 -28.13 -29.76 0.56
C ALA A 99 -26.60 -29.97 0.62
N PHE A 100 -26.12 -31.15 0.20
CA PHE A 100 -24.68 -31.42 0.08
C PHE A 100 -23.99 -30.49 -0.91
N PHE A 101 -24.58 -30.25 -2.08
CA PHE A 101 -24.01 -29.35 -3.09
C PHE A 101 -23.96 -27.90 -2.60
N LEU A 102 -25.03 -27.39 -1.98
CA LEU A 102 -25.08 -26.04 -1.42
C LEU A 102 -24.10 -25.85 -0.25
N MET A 103 -23.89 -26.88 0.57
CA MET A 103 -22.87 -26.88 1.63
C MET A 103 -21.44 -26.86 1.05
N LEU A 104 -21.21 -27.50 -0.09
CA LEU A 104 -19.90 -27.54 -0.77
C LEU A 104 -19.60 -26.27 -1.58
N LEU A 105 -20.65 -25.60 -2.09
CA LEU A 105 -20.57 -24.41 -2.93
C LEU A 105 -19.65 -23.29 -2.38
N PRO A 106 -19.72 -22.85 -1.11
CA PRO A 106 -18.83 -21.81 -0.59
C PRO A 106 -17.36 -22.24 -0.61
N TYR A 107 -17.06 -23.50 -0.32
CA TYR A 107 -15.70 -24.04 -0.40
C TYR A 107 -15.20 -24.10 -1.86
N LEU A 108 -16.10 -24.41 -2.80
CA LEU A 108 -15.80 -24.41 -4.23
C LEU A 108 -15.55 -22.99 -4.76
N ILE A 109 -16.32 -22.00 -4.31
CA ILE A 109 -16.11 -20.58 -4.65
C ILE A 109 -14.76 -20.11 -4.09
N ILE A 110 -14.46 -20.38 -2.82
CA ILE A 110 -13.18 -20.02 -2.20
C ILE A 110 -12.02 -20.71 -2.93
N GLY A 111 -12.14 -22.02 -3.20
CA GLY A 111 -11.15 -22.78 -3.96
C GLY A 111 -10.94 -22.23 -5.38
N THR A 112 -12.03 -21.82 -6.03
CA THR A 112 -11.98 -21.17 -7.34
C THR A 112 -11.28 -19.82 -7.27
N VAL A 113 -11.61 -18.96 -6.29
CA VAL A 113 -10.96 -17.66 -6.11
C VAL A 113 -9.49 -17.82 -5.79
N ILE A 114 -9.11 -18.72 -4.88
CA ILE A 114 -7.70 -19.02 -4.57
C ILE A 114 -6.99 -19.56 -5.81
N GLY A 115 -7.62 -20.49 -6.54
CA GLY A 115 -7.09 -21.02 -7.79
C GLY A 115 -6.92 -19.94 -8.85
N LEU A 116 -7.86 -18.99 -8.96
CA LEU A 116 -7.81 -17.85 -9.87
C LEU A 116 -6.71 -16.87 -9.44
N ILE A 117 -6.53 -16.64 -8.14
CA ILE A 117 -5.42 -15.85 -7.61
C ILE A 117 -4.09 -16.52 -7.96
N ILE A 118 -3.91 -17.80 -7.63
CA ILE A 118 -2.69 -18.56 -7.96
C ILE A 118 -2.44 -18.53 -9.48
N TRP A 119 -3.47 -18.81 -10.27
CA TRP A 119 -3.40 -18.75 -11.73
C TRP A 119 -3.07 -17.35 -12.25
N LEU A 120 -3.63 -16.31 -11.64
CA LEU A 120 -3.35 -14.91 -11.94
C LEU A 120 -1.91 -14.57 -11.57
N PHE A 121 -1.40 -15.01 -10.42
CA PHE A 121 0.00 -14.81 -10.02
C PHE A 121 0.97 -15.60 -10.92
N ILE A 122 0.61 -16.80 -11.37
CA ILE A 122 1.37 -17.56 -12.37
C ILE A 122 1.35 -16.85 -13.73
N ARG A 123 0.20 -16.33 -14.15
CA ARG A 123 0.01 -15.68 -15.46
C ARG A 123 0.54 -14.25 -15.51
N LEU A 124 0.49 -13.52 -14.39
CA LEU A 124 1.06 -12.18 -14.23
C LEU A 124 2.56 -12.22 -13.87
N ASN A 125 3.11 -13.41 -13.58
CA ASN A 125 4.52 -13.72 -13.38
C ASN A 125 5.40 -12.58 -12.79
N PRO A 126 5.31 -12.26 -11.49
CA PRO A 126 6.21 -11.31 -10.84
C PRO A 126 7.57 -11.91 -10.42
N GLY A 127 8.13 -12.86 -11.18
CA GLY A 127 9.51 -13.37 -10.98
C GLY A 127 10.24 -13.38 -12.32
N PRO A 128 11.34 -12.60 -12.50
CA PRO A 128 12.53 -12.46 -11.65
C PRO A 128 12.80 -11.02 -11.14
N SER A 129 11.76 -10.22 -10.89
CA SER A 129 11.90 -8.91 -10.24
C SER A 129 12.32 -9.00 -8.76
N LEU A 130 12.20 -10.18 -8.12
CA LEU A 130 12.64 -10.42 -6.73
C LEU A 130 13.78 -11.44 -6.58
N LEU A 131 14.10 -12.23 -7.60
CA LEU A 131 15.31 -13.05 -7.68
C LEU A 131 15.74 -13.11 -9.16
N GLY A 132 16.92 -12.56 -9.46
CA GLY A 132 17.27 -12.08 -10.79
C GLY A 132 17.36 -13.10 -11.95
N LYS A 133 17.25 -12.51 -13.16
CA LYS A 133 17.43 -13.02 -14.54
C LYS A 133 16.29 -13.94 -15.03
N THR A 134 15.69 -13.77 -16.22
CA THR A 134 16.27 -13.52 -17.56
C THR A 134 15.19 -13.04 -18.56
N GLU A 135 15.61 -12.25 -19.57
CA GLU A 135 15.03 -11.99 -20.92
C GLU A 135 13.67 -11.28 -21.11
N THR A 136 13.79 -9.97 -21.37
CA THR A 136 13.11 -9.12 -22.39
C THR A 136 11.60 -9.21 -22.61
N ALA A 137 10.85 -8.30 -21.96
CA ALA A 137 9.64 -7.70 -22.51
C ALA A 137 9.91 -6.21 -22.73
N ALA A 138 9.58 -5.72 -23.93
CA ALA A 138 9.87 -4.37 -24.40
C ALA A 138 9.18 -3.29 -23.53
N VAL A 139 9.87 -2.87 -22.48
CA VAL A 139 9.64 -1.57 -21.83
C VAL A 139 10.10 -0.52 -22.83
N TYR A 140 9.33 0.56 -23.01
CA TYR A 140 9.75 1.72 -23.78
C TYR A 140 10.96 2.35 -23.09
N PHE A 141 12.14 1.81 -23.37
CA PHE A 141 13.42 2.34 -22.98
C PHE A 141 13.50 3.78 -23.49
N THR A 142 13.81 4.72 -22.60
CA THR A 142 14.29 6.04 -23.03
C THR A 142 15.47 5.82 -23.97
N GLU A 143 15.69 6.72 -24.94
CA GLU A 143 16.82 6.57 -25.89
C GLU A 143 18.14 6.29 -25.16
N ASP A 144 18.32 6.91 -23.98
CA ASP A 144 19.46 6.69 -23.09
C ASP A 144 19.57 5.26 -22.55
N GLU A 145 18.45 4.63 -22.16
CA GLU A 145 18.46 3.27 -21.64
C GLU A 145 18.77 2.24 -22.74
N LYS A 146 18.32 2.50 -23.99
CA LYS A 146 18.74 1.72 -25.17
C LYS A 146 20.23 1.87 -25.44
N LEU A 147 20.76 3.09 -25.34
CA LEU A 147 22.17 3.38 -25.55
C LEU A 147 23.05 2.69 -24.49
N VAL A 148 22.66 2.69 -23.22
CA VAL A 148 23.42 2.04 -22.15
C VAL A 148 23.37 0.51 -22.27
N GLN A 149 22.21 -0.07 -22.59
CA GLN A 149 22.02 -1.53 -22.63
C GLN A 149 22.58 -2.20 -23.89
N SER A 150 22.57 -1.54 -25.05
CA SER A 150 22.84 -2.21 -26.34
C SER A 150 23.93 -1.57 -27.22
N ALA A 151 24.34 -0.31 -26.98
CA ALA A 151 25.27 0.39 -27.85
C ALA A 151 26.73 0.33 -27.37
N ASP A 152 27.66 0.35 -28.33
CA ASP A 152 29.08 0.66 -28.08
C ASP A 152 29.22 2.15 -27.80
N LEU A 153 29.24 2.51 -26.52
CA LEU A 153 29.43 3.89 -26.07
C LEU A 153 30.77 4.48 -26.56
N SER A 154 31.78 3.66 -26.84
CA SER A 154 33.08 4.13 -27.30
C SER A 154 32.98 4.72 -28.71
N SER A 155 32.31 4.03 -29.63
CA SER A 155 32.10 4.54 -30.98
C SER A 155 31.23 5.80 -31.01
N LEU A 156 30.26 5.89 -30.11
CA LEU A 156 29.40 7.09 -29.98
C LEU A 156 30.17 8.30 -29.46
N ILE A 157 31.08 8.09 -28.52
CA ILE A 157 32.00 9.14 -28.05
C ILE A 157 32.85 9.65 -29.20
N GLU A 158 33.47 8.76 -29.99
CA GLU A 158 34.30 9.16 -31.13
C GLU A 158 33.51 9.90 -32.20
N ALA A 159 32.29 9.45 -32.51
CA ALA A 159 31.40 10.12 -33.45
C ALA A 159 31.00 11.53 -32.96
N ALA A 160 30.67 11.69 -31.68
CA ALA A 160 30.34 12.98 -31.09
C ALA A 160 31.53 13.95 -31.10
N ILE A 161 32.75 13.46 -30.81
CA ILE A 161 33.98 14.24 -30.91
C ILE A 161 34.25 14.68 -32.36
N ALA A 162 34.12 13.76 -33.32
CA ALA A 162 34.32 14.06 -34.75
C ALA A 162 33.30 15.07 -35.29
N ALA A 163 32.07 15.06 -34.75
CA ALA A 163 31.03 16.03 -35.06
C ALA A 163 31.21 17.39 -34.35
N GLY A 164 32.18 17.51 -33.42
CA GLY A 164 32.36 18.69 -32.58
C GLY A 164 31.30 18.88 -31.50
N ASP A 165 30.45 17.87 -31.25
CA ASP A 165 29.44 17.90 -30.20
C ASP A 165 30.03 17.41 -28.86
N TYR A 166 30.83 18.28 -28.24
CA TYR A 166 31.51 17.98 -26.99
C TYR A 166 30.55 17.75 -25.82
N ARG A 167 29.37 18.37 -25.85
CA ARG A 167 28.34 18.16 -24.81
C ARG A 167 27.79 16.74 -24.89
N LEU A 168 27.49 16.27 -26.10
CA LEU A 168 27.05 14.89 -26.33
C LEU A 168 28.16 13.87 -26.00
N ALA A 169 29.41 14.17 -26.35
CA ALA A 169 30.55 13.33 -25.99
C ALA A 169 30.68 13.17 -24.47
N ILE A 170 30.53 14.25 -23.69
CA ILE A 170 30.54 14.21 -22.22
C ILE A 170 29.38 13.38 -21.67
N ARG A 171 28.19 13.47 -22.26
CA ARG A 171 27.06 12.59 -21.89
C ARG A 171 27.42 11.12 -22.06
N TYR A 172 28.00 10.74 -23.20
CA TYR A 172 28.37 9.35 -23.44
C TYR A 172 29.51 8.87 -22.53
N TYR A 173 30.49 9.73 -22.22
CA TYR A 173 31.49 9.44 -21.19
C TYR A 173 30.87 9.16 -19.82
N TYR A 174 29.89 9.96 -19.42
CA TYR A 174 29.18 9.77 -18.15
C TYR A 174 28.44 8.43 -18.10
N LEU A 175 27.69 8.10 -19.16
CA LEU A 175 26.99 6.82 -19.28
C LEU A 175 27.96 5.63 -19.29
N LYS A 176 29.10 5.74 -19.96
CA LYS A 176 30.17 4.72 -19.96
C LYS A 176 30.73 4.52 -18.55
N LEU A 177 30.95 5.58 -17.79
CA LEU A 177 31.44 5.51 -16.43
C LEU A 177 30.44 4.77 -15.50
N LEU A 178 29.15 5.11 -15.57
CA LEU A 178 28.12 4.40 -14.80
C LEU A 178 28.05 2.91 -15.16
N LYS A 179 28.14 2.58 -16.45
CA LYS A 179 28.20 1.19 -16.93
C LYS A 179 29.42 0.45 -16.38
N LEU A 180 30.59 1.09 -16.35
CA LEU A 180 31.82 0.51 -15.79
C LEU A 180 31.69 0.24 -14.28
N LEU A 181 31.17 1.22 -13.52
CA LEU A 181 30.93 1.07 -12.08
C LEU A 181 29.93 -0.05 -11.79
N HIS A 182 28.88 -0.17 -12.61
CA HIS A 182 27.90 -1.24 -12.50
C HIS A 182 28.51 -2.62 -12.78
N HIS A 183 29.30 -2.73 -13.84
CA HIS A 183 29.97 -3.98 -14.19
C HIS A 183 30.94 -4.44 -13.08
N LYS A 184 31.63 -3.50 -12.44
CA LYS A 184 32.50 -3.75 -11.27
C LYS A 184 31.73 -3.99 -9.97
N LYS A 185 30.39 -4.02 -10.00
CA LYS A 185 29.51 -4.21 -8.83
C LYS A 185 29.73 -3.15 -7.73
N LEU A 186 30.22 -1.97 -8.10
CA LEU A 186 30.40 -0.84 -7.18
C LEU A 186 29.10 -0.06 -7.00
N ILE A 187 28.24 -0.06 -8.02
CA ILE A 187 26.89 0.51 -7.99
C ILE A 187 25.92 -0.44 -8.70
N HIS A 188 24.62 -0.28 -8.45
CA HIS A 188 23.55 -0.88 -9.22
C HIS A 188 22.90 0.18 -10.11
N TYR A 189 23.22 0.16 -11.41
CA TYR A 189 22.69 1.12 -12.38
C TYR A 189 21.18 0.94 -12.57
N GLU A 190 20.44 2.03 -12.39
CA GLU A 190 19.00 2.13 -12.67
C GLU A 190 18.72 3.51 -13.27
N PHE A 191 17.93 3.57 -14.35
CA PHE A 191 17.65 4.83 -15.04
C PHE A 191 17.04 5.92 -14.13
N GLN A 192 16.27 5.51 -13.12
CA GLN A 192 15.55 6.42 -12.21
C GLN A 192 16.40 6.94 -11.06
N LYS A 193 17.62 6.42 -10.88
CA LYS A 193 18.51 6.83 -9.79
C LYS A 193 19.17 8.16 -10.05
N THR A 194 19.30 8.94 -8.98
CA THR A 194 20.02 10.20 -8.91
C THR A 194 21.52 9.98 -8.68
N ASP A 195 22.33 10.96 -9.09
CA ASP A 195 23.77 10.99 -8.83
C ASP A 195 24.10 10.87 -7.33
N THR A 196 23.25 11.43 -6.47
CA THR A 196 23.38 11.29 -5.00
C THR A 196 23.16 9.87 -4.51
N GLU A 197 22.23 9.13 -5.11
CA GLU A 197 22.00 7.71 -4.79
C GLU A 197 23.19 6.86 -5.22
N TYR A 198 23.74 7.09 -6.41
CA TYR A 198 24.96 6.41 -6.85
C TYR A 198 26.15 6.68 -5.93
N LEU A 199 26.32 7.92 -5.45
CA LEU A 199 27.38 8.25 -4.48
C LEU A 199 27.18 7.58 -3.12
N ALA A 200 25.94 7.27 -2.72
CA ALA A 200 25.65 6.61 -1.46
C ALA A 200 25.93 5.10 -1.49
N GLU A 201 25.88 4.47 -2.67
CA GLU A 201 26.21 3.04 -2.85
C GLU A 201 27.72 2.76 -2.77
N LEU A 202 28.55 3.77 -3.09
CA LEU A 202 30.00 3.67 -3.05
C LEU A 202 30.52 3.67 -1.61
N LYS A 203 31.09 2.52 -1.21
CA LYS A 203 31.72 2.34 0.12
C LYS A 203 33.13 2.94 0.22
N ASP A 204 33.82 3.10 -0.91
CA ASP A 204 35.19 3.59 -0.96
C ASP A 204 35.21 5.12 -1.14
N ASP A 205 35.63 5.83 -0.08
CA ASP A 205 35.66 7.29 -0.08
C ASP A 205 36.72 7.86 -1.05
N THR A 206 37.73 7.07 -1.42
CA THR A 206 38.76 7.47 -2.39
C THR A 206 38.20 7.59 -3.80
N LEU A 207 37.19 6.79 -4.15
CA LEU A 207 36.48 6.84 -5.43
C LEU A 207 35.31 7.83 -5.41
N ARG A 208 34.72 8.05 -4.23
CA ARG A 208 33.54 8.90 -4.05
C ARG A 208 33.82 10.37 -4.36
N SER A 209 34.98 10.90 -3.93
CA SER A 209 35.35 12.30 -4.18
C SER A 209 35.58 12.62 -5.67
N PRO A 210 36.38 11.82 -6.42
CA PRO A 210 36.51 11.97 -7.87
C PRO A 210 35.18 11.85 -8.62
N LEU A 211 34.35 10.85 -8.26
CA LEU A 211 33.07 10.65 -8.94
C LEU A 211 32.10 11.82 -8.71
N LYS A 212 32.03 12.35 -7.48
CA LYS A 212 31.23 13.53 -7.16
C LYS A 212 31.63 14.75 -7.99
N ARG A 213 32.92 14.89 -8.30
CA ARG A 213 33.41 15.97 -9.18
C ARG A 213 32.93 15.78 -10.61
N ILE A 214 32.98 14.57 -11.14
CA ILE A 214 32.50 14.24 -12.48
C ILE A 214 30.99 14.47 -12.60
N MET A 215 30.20 13.99 -11.64
CA MET A 215 28.75 14.20 -11.58
C MET A 215 28.40 15.68 -11.61
N ARG A 216 29.11 16.52 -10.85
CA ARG A 216 28.92 17.98 -10.90
C ARG A 216 29.24 18.59 -12.26
N ILE A 217 30.31 18.15 -12.92
CA ILE A 217 30.68 18.62 -14.27
C ILE A 217 29.57 18.23 -15.26
N TYR A 218 29.11 16.98 -15.18
CA TYR A 218 28.03 16.46 -16.01
C TYR A 218 26.72 17.22 -15.78
N ASP A 219 26.31 17.41 -14.53
CA ASP A 219 25.09 18.14 -14.18
C ASP A 219 25.10 19.56 -14.72
N PHE A 220 26.23 20.25 -14.54
CA PHE A 220 26.43 21.59 -15.06
C PHE A 220 26.29 21.59 -16.59
N ILE A 221 27.07 20.80 -17.31
CA ILE A 221 27.11 20.81 -18.78
C ILE A 221 25.79 20.33 -19.40
N TRP A 222 25.25 19.22 -18.89
CA TRP A 222 24.07 18.59 -19.48
C TRP A 222 22.79 19.31 -19.07
N TYR A 223 22.48 19.35 -17.77
CA TYR A 223 21.23 19.96 -17.28
C TYR A 223 21.28 21.48 -17.26
N GLY A 224 22.45 22.08 -17.06
CA GLY A 224 22.65 23.53 -17.18
C GLY A 224 22.75 24.03 -18.62
N ASN A 225 22.81 23.13 -19.61
CA ASN A 225 22.88 23.44 -21.05
C ASN A 225 24.01 24.43 -21.42
N PHE A 226 25.15 24.34 -20.73
CA PHE A 226 26.29 25.20 -21.02
C PHE A 226 27.03 24.73 -22.27
N PRO A 227 27.48 25.65 -23.15
CA PRO A 227 28.35 25.30 -24.24
C PRO A 227 29.71 24.82 -23.70
N VAL A 228 30.31 23.87 -24.41
CA VAL A 228 31.61 23.29 -24.04
C VAL A 228 32.60 23.57 -25.16
N SER A 229 33.68 24.27 -24.86
CA SER A 229 34.81 24.44 -25.78
C SER A 229 35.68 23.18 -25.85
N GLU A 230 36.45 23.02 -26.92
CA GLU A 230 37.39 21.91 -27.07
C GLU A 230 38.39 21.81 -25.91
N LYS A 231 38.85 22.95 -25.38
CA LYS A 231 39.76 23.00 -24.23
C LYS A 231 39.09 22.48 -22.96
N GLU A 232 37.86 22.91 -22.69
CA GLU A 232 37.08 22.44 -21.53
C GLU A 232 36.75 20.96 -21.66
N PHE A 233 36.43 20.52 -22.88
CA PHE A 233 36.22 19.11 -23.19
C PHE A 233 37.47 18.28 -22.92
N ALA A 234 38.65 18.71 -23.38
CA ALA A 234 39.91 18.01 -23.14
C ALA A 234 40.18 17.85 -21.63
N MET A 235 39.95 18.91 -20.85
CA MET A 235 40.06 18.85 -19.39
C MET A 235 39.06 17.86 -18.78
N ALA A 236 37.80 17.85 -19.24
CA ALA A 236 36.79 16.90 -18.77
C ALA A 236 37.18 15.46 -19.13
N GLN A 237 37.66 15.23 -20.37
CA GLN A 237 38.10 13.93 -20.86
C GLN A 237 39.25 13.38 -20.00
N ASP A 238 40.22 14.20 -19.61
CA ASP A 238 41.31 13.80 -18.72
C ASP A 238 40.79 13.36 -17.34
N TYR A 239 39.78 14.06 -16.79
CA TYR A 239 39.13 13.64 -15.55
C TYR A 239 38.46 12.28 -15.69
N PHE A 240 37.70 12.04 -16.76
CA PHE A 240 37.07 10.74 -17.03
C PHE A 240 38.12 9.63 -17.17
N ARG A 241 39.22 9.86 -17.91
CA ARG A 241 40.30 8.88 -18.06
C ARG A 241 41.02 8.57 -16.75
N SER A 242 41.22 9.58 -15.90
CA SER A 242 41.89 9.40 -14.60
C SER A 242 41.09 8.48 -13.66
N ILE A 243 39.76 8.61 -13.63
CA ILE A 243 38.91 7.76 -12.81
C ILE A 243 38.80 6.35 -13.40
N GLU A 244 38.69 6.21 -14.72
CA GLU A 244 38.68 4.90 -15.39
C GLU A 244 39.96 4.11 -15.07
N THR A 245 41.11 4.79 -15.13
CA THR A 245 42.41 4.19 -14.77
C THR A 245 42.45 3.75 -13.31
N SER A 246 41.95 4.60 -12.40
CA SER A 246 41.88 4.29 -10.97
C SER A 246 40.97 3.09 -10.67
N LEU A 247 39.84 2.99 -11.37
CA LEU A 247 38.87 1.89 -11.27
C LEU A 247 39.42 0.57 -11.84
N ASN A 248 40.28 0.63 -12.85
CA ASN A 248 40.93 -0.56 -13.40
C ASN A 248 42.02 -1.09 -12.48
N ARG A 249 42.88 -0.22 -11.95
CA ARG A 249 43.93 -0.62 -11.00
C ARG A 249 43.38 -1.24 -9.72
N ALA A 250 42.28 -0.69 -9.18
CA ALA A 250 41.63 -1.24 -7.97
C ALA A 250 41.00 -2.63 -8.18
N ALA A 251 40.84 -3.09 -9.43
CA ALA A 251 40.31 -4.41 -9.74
C ALA A 251 41.41 -5.50 -9.86
N ASP A 252 42.67 -5.10 -10.09
CA ASP A 252 43.80 -6.04 -10.20
C ASP A 252 44.42 -6.37 -8.83
N GLU A 253 44.07 -5.63 -7.78
CA GLU A 253 44.57 -5.81 -6.41
C GLU A 253 43.65 -6.68 -5.52
N LYS A 254 42.58 -7.27 -6.07
CA LYS A 254 41.64 -8.17 -5.38
C LYS A 254 41.56 -9.53 -6.05
#